data_AF-A0A564PYZ2-F1
#
_entry.id   AF-A0A564PYZ2-F1
#
_cell.length_a   1.000
_cell.length_b   1.000
_cell.length_c   1.000
_cell.angle_alpha   90.00
_cell.angle_beta   90.00
_cell.angle_gamma   90.00
#
_symmetry.space_group_name_H-M   'P 1'
#
loop_
_entity.id
_entity.type
_entity.pdbx_description
1 polymer ?
#
loop_
_entity_poly.entity_id
_entity_poly.type
_entity_poly.pdbx_seq_one_letter_code
_entity_poly.pdbx_strand_id
1 'polypeptide(L)'
;MEEIKKKYKCKYCGEEFDTPLELARHVRAKHKRAKAREKIDAKRTAPLEEIAKAIEAIGILKGLQQVSPHLNEGEKKILADVSKRMETLVMYVQRSK
;
A
#
# COMPACT_ATOMS: atom_id res chain seq x y z
N MET A 1 2.52 -12.18 42.79
CA MET A 1 2.01 -11.55 41.56
C MET A 1 3.17 -11.52 40.58
N GLU A 2 3.20 -12.42 39.60
CA GLU A 2 4.26 -12.43 38.59
C GLU A 2 4.00 -11.30 37.59
N GLU A 3 4.81 -10.25 37.68
CA GLU A 3 4.82 -9.17 36.71
C GLU A 3 5.32 -9.73 35.38
N ILE A 4 4.40 -9.93 34.43
CA ILE A 4 4.76 -10.22 33.03
C ILE A 4 5.42 -8.96 32.48
N LYS A 5 6.72 -8.79 32.74
CA LYS A 5 7.56 -7.78 32.11
C LYS A 5 7.62 -8.10 30.62
N LYS A 6 6.73 -7.49 29.84
CA LYS A 6 6.75 -7.57 28.38
C LYS A 6 8.06 -6.94 27.91
N LYS A 7 9.07 -7.77 27.61
CA LYS A 7 10.31 -7.32 27.00
C LYS A 7 10.00 -6.76 25.60
N TYR A 8 10.36 -5.52 25.36
CA TYR A 8 10.20 -4.83 24.10
C TYR A 8 11.43 -5.05 23.24
N LYS A 9 11.31 -5.84 22.17
CA LYS A 9 12.43 -6.17 21.28
C LYS A 9 12.57 -5.17 20.13
N CYS A 10 13.79 -4.73 19.85
CA CYS A 10 14.09 -3.92 18.67
C CYS A 10 14.03 -4.76 17.40
N LYS A 11 13.21 -4.32 16.44
CA LYS A 11 13.07 -4.99 15.13
C LYS A 11 14.28 -4.90 14.21
N TYR A 12 15.26 -4.02 14.51
CA TYR A 12 16.42 -3.80 13.64
C TYR A 12 17.70 -4.49 14.13
N CYS A 13 17.87 -4.65 15.44
CA CYS A 13 19.05 -5.29 16.04
C CYS A 13 18.71 -6.46 16.99
N GLY A 14 17.44 -6.63 17.35
CA GLY A 14 17.01 -7.68 18.26
C GLY A 14 17.27 -7.44 19.75
N GLU A 15 17.78 -6.26 20.14
CA GLU A 15 17.98 -5.92 21.55
C GLU A 15 16.65 -5.87 22.31
N GLU A 16 16.63 -6.42 23.53
CA GLU A 16 15.46 -6.47 24.40
C GLU A 16 15.53 -5.37 25.46
N PHE A 17 14.45 -4.61 25.60
CA PHE A 17 14.32 -3.52 26.57
C PHE A 17 13.17 -3.81 27.54
N ASP A 18 13.32 -3.46 28.81
CA ASP A 18 12.27 -3.66 29.83
C ASP A 18 11.12 -2.65 29.63
N THR A 19 11.40 -1.51 28.99
CA THR A 19 10.45 -0.42 28.79
C THR A 19 10.34 0.02 27.32
N PRO A 20 9.16 0.49 26.88
CA PRO A 20 8.97 0.99 25.51
C PRO A 20 9.74 2.30 25.27
N LEU A 21 9.97 3.10 26.32
CA LEU A 21 10.70 4.36 26.24
C LEU A 21 12.18 4.13 25.87
N GLU A 22 12.80 3.11 26.47
CA GLU A 22 14.19 2.76 26.18
C GLU A 22 14.37 2.22 24.77
N LEU A 23 13.44 1.36 24.32
CA LEU A 23 13.41 0.91 22.94
C LEU A 23 13.27 2.09 21.97
N ALA A 24 12.37 3.03 22.24
CA ALA A 24 12.17 4.20 21.39
C ALA A 24 13.42 5.09 21.30
N ARG A 25 14.12 5.30 22.42
CA ARG A 25 15.39 6.03 22.48
C ARG A 25 16.48 5.30 21.71
N HIS A 26 16.62 4.01 21.92
CA HIS A 26 17.57 3.15 21.22
C HIS A 26 17.37 3.21 19.70
N VAL A 27 16.13 3.05 19.21
CA VAL A 27 15.81 3.13 17.78
C VAL A 27 16.12 4.51 17.20
N ARG A 28 15.87 5.60 17.94
CA ARG A 28 16.20 6.95 17.48
C ARG A 28 17.70 7.22 17.40
N ALA A 29 18.47 6.70 18.36
CA ALA A 29 19.92 6.92 18.43
C ALA A 29 20.71 6.02 17.47
N LYS A 30 20.43 4.71 17.47
CA LYS A 30 21.18 3.72 16.70
C LYS A 30 20.57 3.41 15.33
N HIS A 31 19.26 3.54 15.18
CA HIS A 31 18.52 3.17 13.97
C HIS A 31 17.89 4.35 13.23
N LYS A 32 18.43 5.57 13.39
CA LYS A 32 17.94 6.78 12.71
C LYS A 32 17.80 6.61 11.19
N ARG A 33 18.79 5.98 10.54
CA ARG A 33 18.78 5.68 9.09
C ARG A 33 17.79 4.57 8.72
N ALA A 34 17.66 3.54 9.55
CA ALA A 34 16.71 2.44 9.30
C ALA A 34 15.24 2.91 9.43
N LYS A 35 14.95 3.81 10.38
CA LYS A 35 13.63 4.46 10.48
C LYS A 35 13.30 5.35 9.29
N ALA A 36 14.28 6.05 8.72
CA ALA A 36 14.08 6.89 7.54
C ALA A 36 13.72 6.02 6.32
N ARG A 37 14.43 4.90 6.11
CA ARG A 37 14.10 3.93 5.07
C ARG A 37 12.71 3.34 5.28
N GLU A 38 12.37 2.89 6.50
CA GLU A 38 11.04 2.35 6.77
C GLU A 38 9.89 3.32 6.49
N LYS A 39 10.06 4.62 6.76
CA LYS A 39 9.06 5.64 6.38
C LYS A 39 8.93 5.80 4.86
N ILE A 40 10.03 5.68 4.12
CA ILE A 40 10.04 5.74 2.66
C ILE A 40 9.41 4.47 2.08
N ASP A 41 9.76 3.30 2.60
CA ASP A 41 9.20 2.01 2.20
C ASP A 41 7.70 1.93 2.54
N ALA A 42 7.26 2.39 3.71
CA ALA A 42 5.84 2.50 4.06
C ALA A 42 5.07 3.46 3.14
N LYS A 43 5.70 4.55 2.71
CA LYS A 43 5.13 5.47 1.72
C LYS A 43 5.08 4.86 0.31
N ARG A 44 5.95 3.89 -0.01
CA ARG A 44 6.00 3.18 -1.29
C ARG A 44 5.08 1.95 -1.33
N THR A 45 4.77 1.34 -0.19
CA THR A 45 3.81 0.22 -0.10
C THR A 45 2.35 0.68 -0.10
N ALA A 46 2.03 1.86 0.45
CA ALA A 46 0.68 2.44 0.32
C ALA A 46 0.17 2.55 -1.15
N PRO A 47 0.98 2.96 -2.14
CA PRO A 47 0.57 2.95 -3.54
C PRO A 47 0.20 1.56 -4.07
N LEU A 48 0.80 0.46 -3.58
CA LEU A 48 0.47 -0.88 -4.09
C LEU A 48 -0.97 -1.29 -3.81
N GLU A 49 -1.45 -1.01 -2.59
CA GLU A 49 -2.79 -1.40 -2.18
C GLU A 49 -3.85 -0.58 -2.92
N GLU A 50 -3.58 0.71 -3.12
CA GLU A 50 -4.44 1.59 -3.90
C GLU A 50 -4.48 1.20 -5.40
N ILE A 51 -3.35 0.73 -5.96
CA ILE A 51 -3.32 0.19 -7.34
C ILE A 51 -4.12 -1.11 -7.43
N ALA A 52 -4.04 -1.99 -6.43
CA ALA A 52 -4.81 -3.24 -6.42
C ALA A 52 -6.32 -2.96 -6.42
N LYS A 53 -6.79 -2.05 -5.54
CA LYS A 53 -8.18 -1.57 -5.53
C LYS A 53 -8.59 -0.96 -6.86
N ALA A 54 -7.70 -0.21 -7.51
CA ALA A 54 -7.96 0.36 -8.83
C ALA A 54 -8.11 -0.71 -9.92
N ILE A 55 -7.29 -1.77 -9.90
CA ILE A 55 -7.42 -2.91 -10.84
C ILE A 55 -8.76 -3.63 -10.65
N GLU A 56 -9.17 -3.87 -9.41
CA GLU A 56 -10.47 -4.49 -9.11
C GLU A 56 -11.63 -3.61 -9.61
N ALA A 57 -11.59 -2.29 -9.37
CA ALA A 57 -12.59 -1.36 -9.87
C ALA A 57 -12.67 -1.34 -11.40
N ILE A 58 -11.53 -1.38 -12.11
CA ILE A 58 -11.49 -1.48 -13.58
C ILE A 58 -12.15 -2.79 -14.05
N GLY A 59 -11.92 -3.91 -13.35
CA GLY A 59 -12.54 -5.19 -13.65
C GLY A 59 -14.06 -5.15 -13.54
N ILE A 60 -14.59 -4.54 -12.48
CA ILE A 60 -16.03 -4.34 -12.28
C ILE A 60 -16.61 -3.46 -13.40
N LEU A 61 -15.95 -2.35 -13.74
CA LEU A 61 -16.39 -1.46 -14.83
C LEU A 61 -16.43 -2.17 -16.19
N LYS A 62 -15.41 -2.97 -16.52
CA LYS A 62 -15.40 -3.80 -17.74
C LYS A 62 -16.51 -4.85 -17.75
N GLY A 63 -16.80 -5.44 -16.59
CA GLY A 63 -17.92 -6.38 -16.44
C GLY A 63 -19.27 -5.70 -16.69
N LEU A 64 -19.50 -4.54 -16.10
CA LEU A 64 -20.73 -3.77 -16.32
C LEU A 64 -20.92 -3.35 -17.79
N GLN A 65 -19.82 -3.01 -18.49
CA GLN A 65 -19.85 -2.70 -19.92
C GLN A 65 -20.29 -3.90 -20.80
N GLN A 66 -19.98 -5.14 -20.39
CA GLN A 66 -20.30 -6.35 -21.14
C GLN A 66 -21.71 -6.89 -20.87
N VAL A 67 -22.22 -6.71 -19.65
CA VAL A 67 -23.48 -7.33 -19.19
C VAL A 67 -24.68 -6.37 -19.29
N SER A 68 -24.46 -5.07 -19.54
CA SER A 68 -25.55 -4.09 -19.58
C SER A 68 -26.09 -3.86 -21.00
N PRO A 69 -27.24 -4.46 -21.38
CA PRO A 69 -27.88 -4.22 -22.67
C PRO A 69 -28.46 -2.80 -22.81
N HIS A 70 -28.50 -2.02 -21.73
CA HIS A 70 -29.10 -0.69 -21.68
C HIS A 70 -28.16 0.48 -22.00
N LEU A 71 -26.86 0.25 -22.23
CA LEU A 71 -25.96 1.34 -22.62
C LEU A 71 -26.02 1.61 -24.13
N ASN A 72 -26.17 2.89 -24.47
CA ASN A 72 -26.09 3.39 -25.83
C ASN A 72 -24.62 3.40 -26.32
N GLU A 73 -24.41 3.49 -27.63
CA GLU A 73 -23.10 3.42 -28.28
C GLU A 73 -22.14 4.50 -27.77
N GLY A 74 -22.65 5.72 -27.52
CA GLY A 74 -21.86 6.82 -26.95
C GLY A 74 -21.34 6.52 -25.54
N GLU A 75 -22.17 5.93 -24.68
CA GLU A 75 -21.80 5.61 -23.31
C GLU A 75 -20.78 4.47 -23.25
N LYS A 76 -20.94 3.46 -24.13
CA LYS A 76 -19.95 2.37 -24.31
C LYS A 76 -18.59 2.90 -24.75
N LYS A 77 -18.57 3.88 -25.66
CA LYS A 77 -17.33 4.52 -26.12
C LYS A 77 -16.62 5.28 -25.00
N ILE A 78 -17.37 5.99 -24.16
CA ILE A 78 -16.83 6.72 -23.00
C ILE A 78 -16.23 5.74 -21.99
N LEU A 79 -16.94 4.65 -21.65
CA LEU A 79 -16.44 3.62 -20.74
C LEU A 79 -15.17 2.92 -21.27
N ALA A 80 -15.11 2.64 -22.57
CA ALA A 80 -13.92 2.07 -23.19
C ALA A 80 -12.70 3.00 -23.11
N ASP A 81 -12.90 4.31 -23.33
CA ASP A 81 -11.83 5.31 -23.20
C ASP A 81 -11.32 5.41 -21.75
N VAL A 82 -12.25 5.49 -20.78
CA VAL A 82 -11.92 5.55 -19.35
C VAL A 82 -11.16 4.30 -18.92
N SER A 83 -11.61 3.11 -19.31
CA SER A 83 -10.91 1.85 -19.03
C SER A 83 -9.48 1.88 -19.57
N LYS A 84 -9.29 2.29 -20.83
CA LYS A 84 -7.97 2.32 -21.47
C LYS A 84 -7.00 3.28 -20.79
N ARG A 85 -7.49 4.45 -20.37
CA ARG A 85 -6.68 5.45 -19.63
C ARG A 85 -6.28 4.91 -18.26
N MET A 86 -7.20 4.24 -17.55
CA MET A 86 -6.90 3.61 -16.26
C MET A 86 -5.88 2.48 -16.40
N GLU A 87 -6.00 1.62 -17.42
CA GLU A 87 -5.02 0.56 -17.71
C GLU A 87 -3.63 1.13 -18.00
N THR A 88 -3.55 2.22 -18.78
CA THR A 88 -2.28 2.90 -19.09
C THR A 88 -1.60 3.44 -17.82
N LEU A 89 -2.38 4.03 -16.91
CA LEU A 89 -1.88 4.51 -15.62
C LEU A 89 -1.39 3.35 -14.75
N VAL A 90 -2.15 2.25 -14.67
CA VAL A 90 -1.73 1.04 -13.93
C VAL A 90 -0.41 0.49 -14.48
N MET A 91 -0.27 0.37 -15.80
CA MET A 91 0.98 -0.08 -16.43
C MET A 91 2.17 0.82 -16.10
N TYR A 92 2.00 2.14 -16.15
CA TYR A 92 3.07 3.09 -15.83
C TYR A 92 3.55 2.97 -14.38
N VAL A 93 2.61 2.80 -13.45
CA VAL A 93 2.93 2.66 -12.03
C VAL A 93 3.56 1.30 -11.72
N GLN A 94 3.14 0.23 -12.39
CA GLN A 94 3.79 -1.09 -12.28
C GLN A 94 5.22 -1.09 -12.82
N ARG A 95 5.50 -0.32 -13.88
CA ARG A 95 6.82 -0.24 -14.53
C ARG A 95 7.83 0.64 -13.80
N SER A 96 7.36 1.47 -12.87
CA SER A 96 8.19 2.36 -12.04
C SER A 96 8.65 1.71 -10.71
N LYS A 97 8.41 0.41 -10.53
CA LYS A 97 8.94 -0.42 -9.43
C LYS A 97 10.22 -1.14 -9.85
#